data_AF-U6DL75-F1
#
_entry.id   AF-U6DL75-F1
#
_cell.length_a   1.000
_cell.length_b   1.000
_cell.length_c   1.000
_cell.angle_alpha   90.00
_cell.angle_beta   90.00
_cell.angle_gamma   90.00
#
_symmetry.space_group_name_H-M   'P 1'
#
loop_
_entity.id
_entity.type
_entity.pdbx_description
1 polymer ?
#
loop_
_entity_poly.entity_id
_entity_poly.type
_entity_poly.pdbx_seq_one_letter_code
_entity_poly.pdbx_strand_id
1 'polypeptide(L)'
;MKLINGKKQTFPWFGMDIGGTLVKLVYFEPKDITAEEEQEEVENLKSIRKYLTSNTAYGKTGIRDVHLELKNLTMCGRKGNLHFIRFPSCAMHRFIQMGSEKNFSSLHTTLCATGGGAFKFEKDFRMIADLQLHKLDELDCLIQGLLYV
;
A
#
# COMPACT_ATOMS: atom_id res chain seq x y z
N MET A 1 18.65 0.08 -3.32
CA MET A 1 17.95 1.33 -2.95
C MET A 1 18.60 1.92 -1.70
N LYS A 2 19.40 2.99 -1.81
CA LYS A 2 19.86 3.74 -0.62
C LYS A 2 18.77 4.76 -0.31
N LEU A 3 17.95 4.47 0.70
CA LEU A 3 17.00 5.45 1.22
C LEU A 3 17.77 6.43 2.10
N ILE A 4 17.95 7.65 1.59
CA ILE A 4 18.57 8.76 2.30
C ILE A 4 17.49 9.46 3.12
N ASN A 5 17.51 9.25 4.44
CA ASN A 5 17.33 10.25 5.51
C ASN A 5 16.76 9.60 6.78
N GLY A 6 17.38 9.91 7.92
CA GLY A 6 16.97 9.50 9.28
C GLY A 6 15.67 10.12 9.78
N LYS A 7 14.67 10.34 8.90
CA LYS A 7 13.30 10.59 9.34
C LYS A 7 12.62 9.25 9.57
N LYS A 8 12.06 9.06 10.76
CA LYS A 8 11.18 7.94 11.12
C LYS A 8 10.09 7.87 10.03
N GLN A 9 10.14 6.85 9.16
CA GLN A 9 9.13 6.70 8.11
C GLN A 9 7.80 6.39 8.78
N THR A 10 6.81 7.26 8.56
CA THR A 10 5.47 7.07 9.10
C THR A 10 4.73 5.98 8.33
N PHE A 11 3.96 5.17 9.04
CA PHE A 11 3.05 4.19 8.44
C PHE A 11 1.86 4.89 7.78
N PRO A 12 1.17 4.22 6.82
CA PRO A 12 1.34 2.85 6.34
C PRO A 12 2.33 2.74 5.17
N TRP A 13 2.93 1.56 5.02
CA TRP A 13 3.85 1.26 3.91
C TRP A 13 3.15 0.42 2.85
N PHE A 14 3.02 1.00 1.67
CA PHE A 14 2.38 0.39 0.51
C PHE A 14 3.29 0.41 -0.72
N GLY A 15 3.17 -0.64 -1.53
CA GLY A 15 3.63 -0.66 -2.92
C GLY A 15 2.50 -1.13 -3.82
N MET A 16 2.29 -0.47 -4.95
CA MET A 16 1.22 -0.80 -5.89
C MET A 16 1.76 -1.10 -7.28
N ASP A 17 1.32 -2.19 -7.91
CA ASP A 17 1.52 -2.48 -9.33
C ASP A 17 0.16 -2.43 -10.04
N ILE A 18 0.01 -1.51 -10.97
CA ILE A 18 -1.23 -1.29 -11.73
C ILE A 18 -1.05 -1.86 -13.14
N GLY A 19 -1.23 -3.17 -13.27
CA GLY A 19 -1.15 -3.86 -14.56
C GLY A 19 -2.40 -3.66 -15.43
N GLY A 20 -2.37 -4.23 -16.64
CA GLY A 20 -3.48 -4.15 -17.59
C GLY A 20 -4.77 -4.82 -17.11
N THR A 21 -4.66 -5.95 -16.42
CA THR A 21 -5.80 -6.77 -15.97
C THR A 21 -5.99 -6.75 -14.46
N LEU A 22 -4.88 -6.81 -13.71
CA LEU A 22 -4.88 -6.88 -12.26
C LEU A 22 -4.04 -5.76 -11.67
N VAL A 23 -4.54 -5.22 -10.57
CA VAL A 23 -3.81 -4.39 -9.63
C VAL A 23 -3.34 -5.29 -8.50
N LYS A 24 -2.08 -5.10 -8.09
CA LYS A 24 -1.50 -5.74 -6.92
C LYS A 24 -1.13 -4.64 -5.92
N LEU A 25 -1.46 -4.85 -4.66
CA LEU A 25 -1.13 -3.99 -3.55
C LEU A 25 -0.40 -4.83 -2.51
N VAL A 26 0.82 -4.41 -2.16
CA VAL A 26 1.59 -4.97 -1.07
C VAL A 26 1.48 -4.04 0.13
N TYR A 27 1.17 -4.58 1.29
CA TYR A 27 1.01 -3.83 2.54
C TYR A 27 1.90 -4.44 3.63
N PHE A 28 2.79 -3.64 4.21
CA PHE A 28 3.52 -4.03 5.41
C PHE A 28 2.73 -3.63 6.66
N GLU A 29 2.30 -4.63 7.42
CA GLU A 29 1.65 -4.48 8.72
C GLU A 29 2.69 -4.56 9.83
N PRO A 30 3.05 -3.45 10.49
CA PRO A 30 3.93 -3.50 11.67
C PRO A 30 3.28 -4.28 12.82
N LYS A 31 4.08 -5.14 13.47
CA LYS A 31 3.70 -5.94 14.64
C LYS A 31 4.45 -5.52 15.90
N ASP A 32 5.30 -4.50 15.79
CA ASP A 32 6.17 -3.99 16.83
C ASP A 32 5.82 -2.54 17.23
N ILE A 33 4.55 -2.13 17.04
CA ILE A 33 4.06 -0.81 17.45
C ILE A 33 4.11 -0.71 18.98
N THR A 34 4.74 0.33 19.51
CA THR A 34 4.76 0.60 20.96
C THR A 34 3.50 1.35 21.40
N ALA A 35 3.20 1.36 22.71
CA ALA A 35 2.04 2.08 23.24
C ALA A 35 2.12 3.60 22.95
N GLU A 36 3.32 4.18 22.97
CA GLU A 36 3.52 5.59 22.62
C GLU A 36 3.22 5.84 21.13
N GLU A 37 3.70 4.97 20.24
CA GLU A 37 3.40 5.06 18.81
C GLU A 37 1.91 4.91 18.53
N GLU A 38 1.21 4.03 19.25
CA GLU A 38 -0.24 3.84 19.11
C GLU A 38 -1.04 5.05 19.60
N GLN A 39 -0.54 5.77 20.61
CA GLN A 39 -1.17 7.01 21.10
C GLN A 39 -0.97 8.19 20.16
N GLU A 40 0.19 8.25 19.48
CA GLU A 40 0.49 9.26 18.45
C GLU A 40 -0.19 8.95 17.10
N GLU A 41 -0.56 7.69 16.86
CA GLU A 41 -1.17 7.24 15.63
C GLU A 41 -2.60 7.81 15.46
N VAL A 42 -2.80 8.53 14.36
CA VAL A 42 -4.11 9.11 14.01
C VAL A 42 -5.16 8.00 13.82
N GLU A 43 -6.39 8.20 14.30
CA GLU A 43 -7.46 7.19 14.26
C GLU A 43 -7.78 6.64 12.85
N ASN A 44 -7.56 7.44 11.80
CA ASN A 44 -7.69 6.97 10.41
C ASN A 44 -6.67 5.85 10.08
N LEU A 45 -5.43 5.95 10.57
CA LEU A 45 -4.39 4.93 10.37
C LEU A 45 -4.79 3.61 11.02
N LYS A 46 -5.25 3.66 12.28
CA LYS A 46 -5.75 2.49 13.00
C LYS A 46 -6.91 1.83 12.26
N SER A 47 -7.84 2.64 11.76
CA SER A 47 -9.00 2.18 11.00
C SER A 47 -8.60 1.48 9.70
N ILE A 48 -7.60 2.00 8.99
CA ILE A 48 -7.11 1.42 7.72
C ILE A 48 -6.31 0.15 7.96
N ARG A 49 -5.42 0.14 8.95
CA ARG A 49 -4.73 -1.08 9.39
C ARG A 49 -5.75 -2.16 9.73
N LYS A 50 -6.73 -1.84 10.58
CA LYS A 50 -7.80 -2.78 10.97
C LYS A 50 -8.59 -3.27 9.76
N TYR A 51 -8.94 -2.38 8.83
CA TYR A 51 -9.67 -2.74 7.62
C TYR A 51 -8.90 -3.75 6.76
N LEU A 52 -7.60 -3.55 6.58
CA LEU A 52 -6.74 -4.45 5.78
C LEU A 52 -6.46 -5.78 6.48
N THR A 53 -6.39 -5.79 7.81
CA THR A 53 -5.98 -7.01 8.54
C THR A 53 -7.16 -7.87 8.99
N SER A 54 -8.32 -7.25 9.23
CA SER A 54 -9.53 -7.95 9.70
C SER A 54 -10.40 -8.51 8.57
N ASN A 55 -10.11 -8.15 7.31
CA ASN A 55 -10.88 -8.61 6.14
C ASN A 55 -9.98 -9.36 5.16
N THR A 56 -10.53 -10.35 4.47
CA THR A 56 -9.87 -11.06 3.36
C THR A 56 -10.47 -10.70 2.00
N ALA A 57 -11.66 -10.10 1.99
CA ALA A 57 -12.31 -9.54 0.81
C ALA A 57 -12.58 -8.04 1.01
N TYR A 58 -12.32 -7.24 -0.03
CA TYR A 58 -12.49 -5.79 -0.01
C TYR A 58 -13.49 -5.37 -1.09
N GLY A 59 -14.61 -4.78 -0.67
CA GLY A 59 -15.72 -4.51 -1.58
C GLY A 59 -16.24 -5.82 -2.22
N LYS A 60 -16.47 -5.80 -3.54
CA LYS A 60 -16.97 -6.97 -4.28
C LYS A 60 -15.86 -7.76 -5.01
N THR A 61 -14.67 -7.19 -5.15
CA THR A 61 -13.66 -7.68 -6.11
C THR A 61 -12.24 -7.74 -5.56
N GLY A 62 -11.95 -7.08 -4.44
CA GLY A 62 -10.63 -7.12 -3.81
C GLY A 62 -10.46 -8.37 -2.96
N ILE A 63 -9.29 -8.99 -3.05
CA ILE A 63 -8.95 -10.23 -2.36
C ILE A 63 -7.57 -10.07 -1.72
N ARG A 64 -7.43 -10.46 -0.46
CA ARG A 64 -6.14 -10.66 0.21
C ARG A 64 -5.76 -12.13 0.10
N ASP A 65 -4.66 -12.43 -0.57
CA ASP A 65 -4.15 -13.79 -0.73
C ASP A 65 -3.40 -14.22 0.55
N VAL A 66 -4.16 -14.56 1.60
CA VAL A 66 -3.65 -14.84 2.96
C VAL A 66 -2.56 -15.91 2.99
N HIS A 67 -2.62 -16.88 2.07
CA HIS A 67 -1.64 -17.96 1.98
C HIS A 67 -0.24 -17.49 1.54
N LEU A 68 -0.11 -16.27 1.00
CA LEU A 68 1.15 -15.66 0.60
C LEU A 68 1.74 -14.73 1.68
N GLU A 69 1.06 -14.55 2.81
CA GLU A 69 1.52 -13.65 3.88
C GLU A 69 2.92 -14.03 4.38
N LEU A 70 3.88 -13.10 4.28
CA LEU A 70 5.21 -13.27 4.87
C LEU A 70 5.16 -12.79 6.32
N LYS A 71 5.21 -13.73 7.27
CA LYS A 71 5.10 -13.44 8.70
C LYS A 71 6.46 -13.14 9.33
N ASN A 72 6.48 -12.27 10.34
CA ASN A 72 7.66 -11.94 11.13
C ASN A 72 8.85 -11.41 10.29
N LEU A 73 8.56 -10.71 9.20
CA LEU A 73 9.54 -10.06 8.35
C LEU A 73 10.16 -8.87 9.06
N THR A 74 11.48 -8.71 8.93
CA THR A 74 12.17 -7.48 9.33
C THR A 74 12.44 -6.63 8.10
N MET A 75 11.81 -5.46 8.03
CA MET A 75 11.95 -4.53 6.91
C MET A 75 12.22 -3.13 7.44
N CYS A 76 13.29 -2.48 6.97
CA CYS A 76 13.67 -1.13 7.38
C CYS A 76 13.75 -0.93 8.92
N GLY A 77 14.23 -1.95 9.63
CA GLY A 77 14.36 -1.91 11.10
C GLY A 77 13.05 -2.14 11.88
N ARG A 78 11.94 -2.47 11.21
CA ARG A 78 10.65 -2.81 11.82
C ARG A 78 10.33 -4.29 11.63
N LYS A 79 9.69 -4.90 12.62
CA LYS A 79 9.13 -6.26 12.53
C LYS A 79 7.63 -6.21 12.20
N GLY A 80 7.22 -7.01 11.23
CA GLY A 80 5.84 -7.02 10.78
C GLY A 80 5.53 -8.18 9.84
N ASN A 81 4.35 -8.11 9.23
CA ASN A 81 3.90 -9.06 8.23
C ASN A 81 3.71 -8.36 6.89
N LEU A 82 4.08 -9.01 5.79
CA LEU A 82 3.85 -8.51 4.44
C LEU A 82 2.60 -9.18 3.84
N HIS A 83 1.61 -8.38 3.50
CA HIS A 83 0.32 -8.82 2.95
C HIS A 83 0.24 -8.56 1.46
N PHE A 84 -0.34 -9.52 0.72
CA PHE A 84 -0.56 -9.43 -0.72
C PHE A 84 -2.06 -9.31 -1.02
N ILE A 85 -2.42 -8.25 -1.72
CA ILE A 85 -3.81 -7.90 -2.05
C ILE A 85 -3.89 -7.67 -3.55
N ARG A 86 -4.99 -8.10 -4.17
CA ARG A 86 -5.25 -7.87 -5.60
C ARG A 86 -6.70 -7.54 -5.89
N PHE A 87 -6.91 -6.83 -6.98
CA PHE A 87 -8.23 -6.58 -7.55
C PHE A 87 -8.14 -6.32 -9.06
N PRO A 88 -9.24 -6.46 -9.82
CA PRO A 88 -9.23 -6.18 -11.26
C PRO A 88 -8.94 -4.71 -11.56
N SER A 89 -8.11 -4.41 -12.56
CA SER A 89 -7.80 -3.03 -12.98
C SER A 89 -9.03 -2.25 -13.45
N CYS A 90 -10.07 -2.93 -13.94
CA CYS A 90 -11.36 -2.30 -14.26
C CYS A 90 -12.08 -1.73 -13.03
N ALA A 91 -11.73 -2.16 -11.82
CA ALA A 91 -12.25 -1.63 -10.56
C ALA A 91 -11.41 -0.48 -9.96
N MET A 92 -10.41 0.04 -10.69
CA MET A 92 -9.49 1.06 -10.18
C MET A 92 -10.19 2.34 -9.68
N HIS A 93 -11.15 2.88 -10.44
CA HIS A 93 -11.89 4.08 -10.01
C HIS A 93 -12.60 3.89 -8.67
N ARG A 94 -13.13 2.69 -8.42
CA ARG A 94 -13.77 2.36 -7.13
C ARG A 94 -12.74 2.32 -6.00
N PHE A 95 -11.54 1.82 -6.26
CA PHE A 95 -10.44 1.85 -5.28
C PHE A 95 -10.03 3.29 -4.96
N ILE A 96 -9.87 4.14 -5.98
CA ILE A 96 -9.50 5.55 -5.79
C ILE A 96 -10.59 6.29 -4.99
N GLN A 97 -11.86 6.07 -5.31
CA GLN A 97 -12.97 6.65 -4.56
C GLN A 97 -12.98 6.19 -3.09
N MET A 98 -12.76 4.90 -2.84
CA MET A 98 -12.62 4.37 -1.48
C MET A 98 -11.44 5.03 -0.74
N GLY A 99 -10.32 5.29 -1.42
CA GLY A 99 -9.18 6.01 -0.86
C GLY A 99 -9.55 7.43 -0.42
N SER A 100 -10.36 8.12 -1.21
CA SER A 100 -10.93 9.44 -0.86
C SER A 100 -11.85 9.35 0.37
N GLU A 101 -12.83 8.46 0.35
CA GLU A 101 -13.81 8.28 1.45
C GLU A 101 -13.16 7.88 2.78
N LYS A 102 -12.04 7.14 2.72
CA LYS A 102 -11.26 6.73 3.89
C LYS A 102 -10.12 7.68 4.23
N ASN A 103 -10.02 8.84 3.57
CA ASN A 103 -9.00 9.87 3.78
C ASN A 103 -7.56 9.33 3.71
N PHE A 104 -7.23 8.54 2.68
CA PHE A 104 -5.89 7.97 2.54
C PHE A 104 -4.79 9.04 2.40
N SER A 105 -5.13 10.22 1.87
CA SER A 105 -4.21 11.37 1.78
C SER A 105 -3.72 11.87 3.13
N SER A 106 -4.48 11.67 4.22
CA SER A 106 -4.05 12.05 5.57
C SER A 106 -2.92 11.17 6.13
N LEU A 107 -2.64 10.03 5.50
CA LEU A 107 -1.64 9.06 5.95
C LEU A 107 -0.31 9.23 5.22
N HIS A 108 -0.39 9.45 3.91
CA HIS A 108 0.76 9.64 3.06
C HIS A 108 0.32 10.32 1.77
N THR A 109 0.94 11.44 1.42
CA THR A 109 0.61 12.17 0.19
C THR A 109 1.12 11.47 -1.07
N THR A 110 2.05 10.52 -0.94
CA THR A 110 2.74 9.90 -2.09
C THR A 110 2.72 8.37 -2.07
N LEU A 111 2.02 7.70 -2.99
CA LEU A 111 2.03 6.25 -3.11
C LEU A 111 3.06 5.79 -4.16
N CYS A 112 3.97 4.89 -3.79
CA CYS A 112 4.86 4.24 -4.76
C CYS A 112 4.05 3.30 -5.65
N ALA A 113 4.06 3.55 -6.96
CA ALA A 113 3.28 2.78 -7.92
C ALA A 113 4.10 2.43 -9.16
N THR A 114 3.91 1.24 -9.69
CA THR A 114 4.50 0.77 -10.94
C THR A 114 3.43 0.18 -11.87
N GLY A 115 3.85 -0.33 -13.03
CA GLY A 115 2.97 -0.80 -14.09
C GLY A 115 2.42 0.34 -14.94
N GLY A 116 1.99 0.03 -16.17
CA GLY A 116 1.45 1.04 -17.09
C GLY A 116 0.27 1.85 -16.53
N GLY A 117 -0.49 1.29 -15.59
CA GLY A 117 -1.57 1.97 -14.92
C GLY A 117 -1.14 3.11 -13.97
N ALA A 118 0.10 3.10 -13.46
CA ALA A 118 0.63 4.19 -12.65
C ALA A 118 0.67 5.52 -13.44
N PHE A 119 0.90 5.46 -14.74
CA PHE A 119 0.81 6.61 -15.63
C PHE A 119 -0.65 6.90 -16.03
N LYS A 120 -1.41 5.85 -16.35
CA LYS A 120 -2.81 5.97 -16.81
C LYS A 120 -3.71 6.66 -15.80
N PHE A 121 -3.61 6.31 -14.52
CA PHE A 121 -4.53 6.76 -13.46
C PHE A 121 -3.94 7.88 -12.58
N GLU A 122 -2.76 8.42 -12.89
CA GLU A 122 -2.10 9.46 -12.06
C GLU A 122 -3.01 10.65 -11.78
N LYS A 123 -3.72 11.14 -12.80
CA LYS A 123 -4.64 12.28 -12.65
C LYS A 123 -5.82 11.93 -11.74
N ASP A 124 -6.35 10.72 -11.83
CA ASP A 124 -7.48 10.29 -11.02
C ASP A 124 -7.10 10.17 -9.55
N PHE A 125 -5.92 9.60 -9.26
CA PHE A 125 -5.37 9.56 -7.89
C PHE A 125 -5.22 10.97 -7.30
N ARG A 126 -4.67 11.91 -8.09
CA ARG A 126 -4.47 13.28 -7.63
C ARG A 126 -5.78 14.04 -7.43
N MET A 127 -6.72 13.94 -8.36
CA MET A 127 -7.96 14.73 -8.31
C MET A 127 -9.01 14.17 -7.35
N ILE A 128 -9.12 12.84 -7.24
CA ILE A 128 -10.21 12.21 -6.49
C ILE A 128 -9.78 11.88 -5.06
N ALA A 129 -8.55 11.38 -4.88
CA ALA A 129 -8.07 10.91 -3.59
C ALA A 129 -7.01 11.83 -2.95
N ASP A 130 -6.62 12.93 -3.61
CA ASP A 130 -5.53 13.81 -3.19
C ASP A 130 -4.22 13.03 -2.91
N LEU A 131 -3.94 12.04 -3.76
CA LEU A 131 -2.75 11.19 -3.68
C LEU A 131 -1.85 11.41 -4.89
N GLN A 132 -0.57 11.62 -4.63
CA GLN A 132 0.48 11.66 -5.65
C GLN A 132 1.00 10.26 -5.89
N LEU A 133 1.26 9.90 -7.14
CA LEU A 133 1.96 8.65 -7.46
C LEU A 133 3.45 8.91 -7.66
N HIS A 134 4.28 8.26 -6.86
CA HIS A 134 5.69 8.10 -7.17
C HIS A 134 5.83 6.92 -8.13
N LYS A 135 5.86 7.24 -9.42
CA LYS A 135 5.88 6.26 -10.51
C LYS A 135 7.27 5.63 -10.63
N LEU A 136 7.33 4.31 -10.66
CA LEU A 136 8.53 3.50 -10.79
C LEU A 136 8.41 2.58 -12.03
N ASP A 137 9.54 2.22 -12.65
CA ASP A 137 9.55 1.29 -13.79
C ASP A 137 9.10 -0.12 -13.40
N GLU A 138 8.31 -0.77 -14.27
CA GLU A 138 7.68 -2.07 -14.01
C GLU A 138 8.69 -3.22 -13.96
N LEU A 139 9.68 -3.22 -14.86
CA LEU A 139 10.67 -4.28 -14.92
C LEU A 139 11.70 -4.13 -13.80
N ASP A 140 12.11 -2.90 -13.48
CA ASP A 140 12.98 -2.63 -12.34
C ASP A 140 12.31 -3.06 -11.02
N CYS A 141 11.05 -2.67 -10.80
CA CYS A 141 10.29 -3.10 -9.62
C CYS A 141 10.13 -4.62 -9.55
N LEU A 142 9.88 -5.29 -10.69
CA LEU A 142 9.79 -6.74 -10.76
C LEU A 142 11.10 -7.41 -10.33
N ILE A 143 12.23 -6.99 -10.90
CA ILE A 143 13.55 -7.57 -10.60
C ILE A 143 13.90 -7.34 -9.12
N GLN A 144 13.73 -6.10 -8.62
CA GLN A 144 14.05 -5.78 -7.22
C GLN A 144 13.13 -6.54 -6.25
N GLY A 145 11.84 -6.65 -6.56
CA GLY A 145 10.87 -7.39 -5.76
C GLY A 145 11.18 -8.88 -5.71
N LEU A 146 11.53 -9.48 -6.85
CA LEU A 146 11.92 -10.89 -6.94
C LEU A 146 13.21 -11.18 -6.17
N LEU A 147 14.21 -10.31 -6.24
CA LEU A 147 15.47 -10.49 -5.51
C LEU A 147 15.34 -10.29 -3.99
N TYR A 148 14.30 -9.60 -3.54
CA TYR A 148 14.05 -9.35 -2.13
C TYR A 148 13.33 -10.51 -1.43
N VAL A 149 12.38 -11.15 -2.12
CA VAL A 149 11.58 -12.28 -1.61
C VAL A 149 12.38 -13.57 -1.68
#